data_AF-A0A6J4YG66-F1
#
_entry.id   AF-A0A6J4YG66-F1
#
_cell.length_a   1.000
_cell.length_b   1.000
_cell.length_c   1.000
_cell.angle_alpha   90.00
_cell.angle_beta   90.00
_cell.angle_gamma   90.00
#
_symmetry.space_group_name_H-M   'P 1'
#
loop_
_entity.id
_entity.type
_entity.pdbx_description
1 polymer ?
#
loop_
_entity_poly.entity_id
_entity_poly.type
_entity_poly.pdbx_seq_one_letter_code
_entity_poly.pdbx_strand_id
1 'polypeptide(L)' 'MGNIDEQILRAAKEIVVKFIEAGRISPSGFHETFKDIYNTVEKTTKESIKQSRPEVGTDPGKSEKPQKKTKKKS' A
#
# COMPACT_ATOMS: atom_id res chain seq x y z
N MET A 1 -5.48 -18.00 -10.82
CA MET A 1 -5.41 -17.13 -9.62
C MET A 1 -5.66 -15.71 -10.09
N GLY A 2 -6.74 -15.06 -9.63
CA GLY A 2 -7.06 -13.68 -10.01
C GLY A 2 -5.95 -12.73 -9.59
N ASN A 3 -5.75 -11.66 -10.37
CA ASN A 3 -4.72 -10.67 -10.11
C ASN A 3 -4.87 -10.11 -8.69
N ILE A 4 -3.76 -9.86 -7.96
CA ILE A 4 -3.83 -9.40 -6.56
C ILE A 4 -4.67 -8.13 -6.43
N ASP A 5 -4.63 -7.25 -7.42
CA ASP A 5 -5.40 -6.02 -7.46
C ASP A 5 -6.91 -6.32 -7.56
N GLU A 6 -7.31 -7.34 -8.33
CA GLU A 6 -8.71 -7.79 -8.39
C GLU A 6 -9.19 -8.36 -7.05
N GLN A 7 -8.32 -9.06 -6.32
CA GLN A 7 -8.66 -9.59 -5.00
C GLN A 7 -8.85 -8.47 -3.99
N ILE A 8 -7.98 -7.45 -4.01
CA ILE A 8 -8.10 -6.25 -3.18
C ILE A 8 -9.41 -5.52 -3.50
N LEU A 9 -9.73 -5.32 -4.78
CA LEU A 9 -10.98 -4.67 -5.21
C LEU A 9 -12.23 -5.44 -4.77
N ARG A 10 -12.24 -6.78 -4.89
CA ARG A 10 -13.36 -7.61 -4.42
C ARG A 10 -13.53 -7.52 -2.91
N ALA A 11 -12.45 -7.65 -2.15
CA ALA A 11 -12.48 -7.58 -0.70
C ALA A 11 -13.00 -6.22 -0.22
N ALA A 12 -12.48 -5.11 -0.76
CA ALA A 12 -12.93 -3.77 -0.42
C ALA A 12 -14.43 -3.58 -0.71
N LYS A 13 -14.90 -4.02 -1.89
CA LYS A 13 -16.31 -3.99 -2.28
C LYS A 13 -17.19 -4.75 -1.28
N GLU A 14 -16.81 -5.97 -0.92
CA GLU A 14 -17.60 -6.80 -0.01
C GLU A 14 -17.68 -6.24 1.40
N ILE A 15 -16.61 -5.66 1.92
CA ILE A 15 -16.60 -5.03 3.26
C ILE A 15 -17.56 -3.83 3.27
N VAL A 16 -17.48 -2.94 2.26
CA VAL A 16 -18.33 -1.75 2.18
C VAL A 16 -19.80 -2.13 2.05
N VAL A 17 -20.13 -3.09 1.18
CA VAL A 17 -21.51 -3.58 1.01
C VAL A 17 -22.05 -4.15 2.33
N LYS A 18 -21.27 -4.97 3.05
CA LYS A 18 -21.67 -5.50 4.36
C LYS A 18 -21.92 -4.40 5.40
N PHE A 19 -21.13 -3.33 5.40
CA PHE A 19 -21.36 -2.20 6.31
C PHE A 19 -22.63 -1.43 5.98
N ILE A 20 -22.98 -1.32 4.70
CA ILE A 20 -24.25 -0.73 4.27
C ILE A 20 -25.43 -1.64 4.63
N GLU A 21 -25.35 -2.93 4.34
CA GLU A 21 -26.37 -3.93 4.69
C GLU A 21 -26.61 -4.00 6.20
N ALA A 22 -25.55 -3.87 7.00
CA ALA A 22 -25.63 -3.84 8.46
C ALA A 22 -26.07 -2.47 9.04
N GLY A 23 -26.35 -1.48 8.18
CA GLY A 23 -26.77 -0.13 8.60
C GLY A 23 -25.70 0.66 9.34
N ARG A 24 -24.41 0.28 9.22
CA ARG A 24 -23.28 0.99 9.84
C ARG A 24 -22.82 2.19 9.02
N ILE A 25 -23.08 2.16 7.71
CA ILE A 25 -22.73 3.21 6.76
C ILE A 25 -23.92 3.43 5.83
N SER A 26 -24.24 4.70 5.55
CA SER A 26 -25.27 5.05 4.56
C SER A 26 -24.75 4.79 3.14
N PRO A 27 -25.60 4.38 2.17
CA PRO A 27 -25.22 4.30 0.76
C PRO A 27 -24.57 5.59 0.22
N SER A 28 -24.97 6.76 0.72
CA SER A 28 -24.37 8.04 0.33
C SER A 28 -22.91 8.19 0.74
N GLY A 29 -22.47 7.48 1.79
CA GLY A 29 -21.09 7.46 2.28
C GLY A 29 -20.18 6.45 1.55
N PHE A 30 -20.70 5.74 0.54
CA PHE A 30 -19.97 4.69 -0.17
C PHE A 30 -18.63 5.17 -0.72
N HIS A 31 -18.59 6.34 -1.37
CA HIS A 31 -17.41 6.81 -2.10
C HIS A 31 -16.17 6.97 -1.21
N GLU A 32 -16.31 7.70 -0.10
CA GLU A 32 -15.20 7.94 0.82
C GLU A 32 -14.84 6.65 1.55
N THR A 33 -15.83 5.93 2.07
CA THR A 33 -15.59 4.67 2.81
C THR A 33 -14.88 3.61 1.95
N PHE A 34 -15.28 3.48 0.68
CA PHE A 34 -14.66 2.51 -0.23
C PHE A 34 -13.19 2.81 -0.44
N LYS A 35 -12.81 4.09 -0.60
CA LYS A 35 -11.40 4.48 -0.73
C LYS A 35 -10.60 4.15 0.52
N ASP A 36 -11.13 4.46 1.70
CA ASP A 36 -10.43 4.20 2.97
C ASP A 36 -10.20 2.69 3.19
N ILE A 37 -11.23 1.88 2.94
CA ILE A 37 -11.14 0.42 3.05
C ILE A 37 -10.19 -0.13 1.99
N TYR A 38 -10.30 0.32 0.74
CA TYR A 38 -9.42 -0.11 -0.35
C TYR A 38 -7.95 0.14 0.00
N ASN A 39 -7.61 1.36 0.41
CA ASN A 39 -6.23 1.73 0.78
C ASN A 39 -5.71 0.87 1.94
N THR A 40 -6.56 0.59 2.93
CA THR A 40 -6.20 -0.24 4.08
C THR A 40 -5.89 -1.68 3.66
N VAL A 41 -6.75 -2.28 2.85
CA VAL A 41 -6.56 -3.66 2.35
C VAL A 41 -5.34 -3.71 1.43
N GLU A 42 -5.24 -2.79 0.46
CA GLU A 42 -4.13 -2.72 -0.50
C GLU A 42 -2.78 -2.66 0.21
N LYS A 43 -2.62 -1.73 1.16
CA LYS A 43 -1.38 -1.55 1.91
C LYS A 43 -1.02 -2.83 2.67
N THR A 44 -1.96 -3.38 3.44
CA THR A 44 -1.76 -4.59 4.25
C THR A 44 -1.34 -5.77 3.38
N THR A 45 -2.02 -5.97 2.24
CA THR A 45 -1.73 -7.06 1.31
C THR A 45 -0.37 -6.89 0.62
N LYS A 46 -0.04 -5.69 0.13
CA LYS A 46 1.24 -5.43 -0.54
C LYS A 46 2.42 -5.54 0.42
N GLU A 47 2.28 -5.09 1.67
CA GLU A 47 3.30 -5.25 2.71
C GLU A 47 3.53 -6.72 3.05
N SER A 48 2.46 -7.53 3.17
CA SER A 48 2.55 -8.97 3.39
C SER A 48 3.29 -9.71 2.26
N ILE A 49 3.01 -9.35 1.00
CA ILE A 49 3.71 -9.92 -0.17
C ILE A 49 5.19 -9.56 -0.17
N LYS A 50 5.54 -8.32 0.24
CA LYS A 50 6.93 -7.91 0.35
C LYS A 50 7.67 -8.71 1.42
N GLN A 51 7.05 -8.97 2.58
CA GLN A 51 7.67 -9.73 3.67
C GLN A 51 7.82 -11.23 3.39
N SER A 52 6.99 -11.79 2.51
CA SER A 52 7.02 -13.23 2.17
C SER A 52 7.91 -13.58 0.98
N ARG A 53 8.48 -12.58 0.28
CA ARG A 53 9.63 -12.80 -0.62
C ARG A 53 10.93 -12.64 0.17
N PRO A 54 11.78 -13.67 0.29
CA PRO A 54 13.12 -13.46 0.79
C PRO A 54 13.82 -12.52 -0.18
N GLU A 55 14.28 -11.38 0.34
CA GLU A 55 15.17 -10.47 -0.36
C GLU A 55 16.41 -11.29 -0.78
N VAL A 56 16.57 -11.53 -2.09
CA VAL A 56 17.84 -12.05 -2.63
C VAL A 56 18.88 -10.98 -2.35
N GLY A 57 19.88 -11.35 -1.54
CA GLY A 57 20.88 -10.44 -1.02
C GLY A 57 21.68 -9.73 -2.10
N THR A 58 21.82 -8.43 -1.91
CA THR A 58 23.07 -7.70 -2.16
C THR A 58 23.23 -6.66 -1.06
N ASP A 59 24.02 -7.00 -0.04
CA ASP A 59 24.89 -6.04 0.65
C ASP A 59 26.17 -6.78 1.03
N PRO A 60 27.35 -6.22 0.72
CA PRO A 60 28.15 -5.72 1.82
C PRO A 60 28.71 -4.32 1.52
N GLY A 61 28.42 -3.39 2.43
CA GLY A 61 28.60 -1.96 2.23
C GLY A 61 30.02 -1.39 2.15
N LYS A 62 30.08 -0.06 1.97
CA LYS A 62 31.15 0.82 2.43
C LYS A 62 30.68 2.29 2.46
N SER A 63 30.58 2.81 3.68
CA SER A 63 31.12 4.10 4.15
C SER A 63 30.86 5.43 3.42
N GLU A 64 30.58 6.42 4.28
CA GLU A 64 31.01 7.84 4.21
C GLU A 64 30.16 8.86 3.44
N LYS A 65 29.43 9.70 4.20
CA LYS A 65 29.39 11.14 3.91
C LYS A 65 30.80 11.69 4.16
N PRO A 66 31.35 12.54 3.27
CA PRO A 66 31.25 13.98 3.54
C PRO A 66 30.98 14.85 2.30
N GLN A 67 30.36 16.00 2.58
CA GLN A 67 30.11 17.10 1.67
C GLN A 67 31.40 17.57 0.98
N LYS A 68 31.38 17.73 -0.35
CA LYS A 68 32.33 18.60 -1.05
C LYS A 68 31.56 19.64 -1.85
N LYS A 69 31.44 20.85 -1.28
CA LYS A 69 31.08 22.06 -2.01
C LYS A 69 32.05 22.21 -3.18
N THR A 70 31.52 22.24 -4.39
CA THR A 70 32.23 22.69 -5.58
C THR A 70 31.57 23.97 -6.10
N LYS A 71 32.36 24.74 -6.85
CA LYS A 71 32.15 26.08 -7.43
C LYS A 71 32.47 27.25 -6.48
N LYS A 72 33.28 28.23 -6.87
CA LYS A 72 33.72 28.61 -8.22
C LYS A 72 35.01 29.44 -8.11
N LYS A 73 36.01 29.04 -8.88
CA LYS A 73 37.12 29.88 -9.33
C LYS A 73 36.54 30.86 -10.37
N SER A 74 36.60 32.16 -10.11
CA SER A 74 36.79 33.20 -11.13
C SER A 74 37.09 34.53 -10.45
#